data_AF-A0A162Q5J8-F1
#
_entry.id   AF-A0A162Q5J8-F1
#
_cell.length_a   1.000
_cell.length_b   1.000
_cell.length_c   1.000
_cell.angle_alpha   90.00
_cell.angle_beta   90.00
_cell.angle_gamma   90.00
#
_symmetry.space_group_name_H-M   'P 1'
#
loop_
_entity.id
_entity.type
_entity.pdbx_description
1 polymer ?
#
loop_
_entity_poly.entity_id
_entity_poly.type
_entity_poly.pdbx_seq_one_letter_code
_entity_poly.pdbx_strand_id
1 'polypeptide(L)'
;MTPLSMACEDGMFSAALSLLEAGADATGESDGLVEGADPALRIYDQKPLELALLARSKQTDGRTAAVKERLIKRLVKSGADPNAMVCISARCNWTGPLLLKLIRARRRWEAEMLLSSGLLDIDQCDSHGATSLTWTLSTCHGDPVTASILLRRGAKMDEEVLCTVIDKLDILCVVFALLLGSIEKRRCGGNAISAGFAEVCRAYGYGDAEARDQSK
;
A
#
# COMPACT_ATOMS: atom_id res chain seq x y z
N MET A 1 14.13 -2.56 -23.35
CA MET A 1 12.75 -1.99 -23.34
C MET A 1 12.17 -1.99 -24.76
N THR A 2 10.99 -2.58 -24.92
CA THR A 2 10.26 -2.77 -26.18
C THR A 2 9.38 -1.55 -26.53
N PRO A 3 8.92 -1.42 -27.79
CA PRO A 3 7.99 -0.36 -28.18
C PRO A 3 6.69 -0.37 -27.38
N LEU A 4 6.20 -1.56 -26.98
CA LEU A 4 5.01 -1.68 -26.15
C LEU A 4 5.25 -1.08 -24.76
N SER A 5 6.35 -1.43 -24.11
CA SER A 5 6.70 -0.91 -22.78
C SER A 5 6.91 0.59 -22.79
N MET A 6 7.57 1.15 -23.82
CA MET A 6 7.68 2.59 -23.99
C MET A 6 6.29 3.26 -24.14
N ALA A 7 5.41 2.71 -24.97
CA ALA A 7 4.07 3.25 -25.16
C ALA A 7 3.23 3.18 -23.87
N CYS A 8 3.38 2.11 -23.08
CA CYS A 8 2.76 1.96 -21.77
C CYS A 8 3.29 3.00 -20.78
N GLU A 9 4.61 3.16 -20.66
CA GLU A 9 5.28 4.12 -19.76
C GLU A 9 4.85 5.57 -20.06
N ASP A 10 4.79 5.93 -21.34
CA ASP A 10 4.41 7.26 -21.79
C ASP A 10 2.90 7.54 -21.72
N GLY A 11 2.08 6.56 -21.34
CA GLY A 11 0.63 6.68 -21.27
C GLY A 11 -0.04 6.79 -22.65
N MET A 12 0.63 6.31 -23.71
CA MET A 12 0.11 6.25 -25.08
C MET A 12 -0.76 5.02 -25.28
N PHE A 13 -1.85 4.91 -24.52
CA PHE A 13 -2.63 3.67 -24.41
C PHE A 13 -3.21 3.19 -25.75
N SER A 14 -3.62 4.09 -26.64
CA SER A 14 -4.09 3.71 -27.98
C SER A 14 -3.00 3.07 -28.83
N ALA A 15 -1.78 3.62 -28.78
CA ALA A 15 -0.64 3.08 -29.51
C ALA A 15 -0.21 1.73 -28.93
N ALA A 16 -0.16 1.61 -27.59
CA ALA A 16 0.10 0.34 -26.92
C ALA A 16 -0.94 -0.74 -27.30
N LEU A 17 -2.21 -0.35 -27.44
CA LEU A 17 -3.27 -1.26 -27.85
C LEU A 17 -3.09 -1.74 -29.30
N SER A 18 -2.73 -0.85 -30.22
CA SER A 18 -2.40 -1.22 -31.60
C SER A 18 -1.17 -2.13 -31.69
N LEU A 19 -0.15 -1.91 -30.85
CA LEU A 19 1.03 -2.78 -30.78
C LEU A 19 0.67 -4.19 -30.30
N LEU A 20 -0.19 -4.30 -29.28
CA LEU A 20 -0.71 -5.60 -28.83
C LEU A 20 -1.55 -6.31 -29.90
N GLU A 21 -2.36 -5.56 -30.66
CA GLU A 21 -3.12 -6.10 -31.78
C GLU A 21 -2.22 -6.59 -32.92
N ALA A 22 -1.04 -5.98 -33.09
CA ALA A 22 -0.01 -6.42 -34.02
C ALA A 22 0.83 -7.62 -33.50
N GLY A 23 0.55 -8.13 -32.30
CA GLY A 23 1.24 -9.29 -31.74
C GLY A 23 2.48 -8.96 -30.90
N ALA A 24 2.60 -7.73 -30.39
CA ALA A 24 3.64 -7.40 -29.42
C ALA A 24 3.53 -8.26 -28.15
N ASP A 25 4.67 -8.61 -27.58
CA ASP A 25 4.76 -9.40 -26.34
C ASP A 25 4.16 -8.64 -25.15
N ALA A 26 3.05 -9.14 -24.63
CA ALA A 26 2.35 -8.54 -23.48
C ALA A 26 3.01 -8.83 -22.13
N THR A 27 3.85 -9.86 -22.06
CA THR A 27 4.46 -10.32 -20.80
C THR A 27 5.64 -9.46 -20.38
N GLY A 28 6.29 -8.79 -21.36
CA GLY A 28 7.53 -8.06 -21.15
C GLY A 28 8.74 -8.96 -20.99
N GLU A 29 8.66 -10.26 -21.29
CA GLU A 29 9.84 -11.15 -21.27
C GLU A 29 10.88 -10.72 -22.31
N SER A 30 10.41 -10.10 -23.39
CA SER A 30 11.26 -9.52 -24.43
C SER A 30 11.86 -8.17 -24.03
N ASP A 31 11.43 -7.56 -22.91
CA ASP A 31 12.07 -6.38 -22.37
C ASP A 31 13.40 -6.80 -21.75
N GLY A 32 14.47 -6.72 -22.56
CA GLY A 32 15.81 -6.99 -22.06
C GLY A 32 16.14 -6.15 -20.82
N LEU A 33 16.91 -6.75 -19.90
CA LEU A 33 17.48 -6.08 -18.72
C LEU A 33 18.10 -4.74 -19.15
N VAL A 34 17.82 -3.69 -18.40
CA VAL A 34 18.48 -2.38 -18.61
C VAL A 34 19.99 -2.59 -18.54
N GLU A 35 20.73 -2.06 -19.51
CA GLU A 35 22.20 -2.19 -19.57
C GLU A 35 22.83 -1.67 -18.26
N GLY A 36 23.53 -2.55 -17.53
CA GLY A 36 24.10 -2.25 -16.21
C GLY A 36 23.23 -2.66 -15.00
N ALA A 37 22.04 -3.22 -15.21
CA ALA A 37 21.26 -3.85 -14.15
C ALA A 37 21.91 -5.18 -13.74
N ASP A 38 22.09 -5.40 -12.44
CA ASP A 38 22.48 -6.71 -11.92
C ASP A 38 21.38 -7.73 -12.23
N PRO A 39 21.66 -8.77 -13.05
CA PRO A 39 20.69 -9.79 -13.39
C PRO A 39 20.16 -10.54 -12.16
N ALA A 40 20.96 -10.61 -11.08
CA ALA A 40 20.56 -11.25 -9.82
C ALA A 40 19.53 -10.44 -9.05
N LEU A 41 19.47 -9.12 -9.29
CA LEU A 41 18.58 -8.22 -8.57
C LEU A 41 17.22 -8.06 -9.27
N ARG A 42 17.12 -8.20 -10.61
CA ARG A 42 15.88 -8.02 -11.41
C ARG A 42 15.09 -6.73 -11.09
N ILE A 43 15.75 -5.74 -10.48
CA ILE A 43 15.16 -4.51 -9.92
C ILE A 43 14.58 -3.60 -11.01
N TYR A 44 14.96 -3.82 -12.28
CA TYR A 44 14.66 -2.95 -13.42
C TYR A 44 13.77 -3.60 -14.50
N ASP A 45 13.19 -4.78 -14.23
CA ASP A 45 12.28 -5.48 -15.15
C ASP A 45 10.86 -4.89 -15.04
N GLN A 46 10.67 -3.61 -15.38
CA GLN A 46 9.33 -3.02 -15.40
C GLN A 46 8.54 -3.59 -16.57
N LYS A 47 7.53 -4.42 -16.25
CA LYS A 47 6.70 -5.09 -17.24
C LYS A 47 5.67 -4.13 -17.86
N PRO A 48 5.19 -4.41 -19.09
CA PRO A 48 4.18 -3.58 -19.77
C PRO A 48 2.93 -3.31 -18.92
N LEU A 49 2.47 -4.30 -18.14
CA LEU A 49 1.31 -4.16 -17.26
C LEU A 49 1.57 -3.16 -16.12
N GLU A 50 2.71 -3.28 -15.45
CA GLU A 50 3.12 -2.35 -14.38
C GLU A 50 3.22 -0.92 -14.91
N LEU A 51 3.90 -0.75 -16.06
CA LEU A 51 4.07 0.54 -16.73
C LEU A 51 2.70 1.15 -17.07
N ALA A 52 1.82 0.38 -17.71
CA ALA A 52 0.49 0.85 -18.09
C ALA A 52 -0.33 1.31 -16.88
N LEU A 53 -0.28 0.57 -15.77
CA LEU A 53 -1.01 0.93 -14.55
C LEU A 53 -0.45 2.21 -13.90
N LEU A 54 0.87 2.37 -13.85
CA LEU A 54 1.51 3.52 -13.20
C LEU A 54 1.50 4.79 -14.05
N ALA A 55 1.44 4.64 -15.38
CA ALA A 55 1.47 5.73 -16.33
C ALA A 55 0.32 6.72 -16.12
N ARG A 56 0.68 8.00 -16.15
CA ARG A 56 -0.27 9.11 -16.23
C ARG A 56 -0.64 9.30 -17.69
N SER A 57 -1.91 9.52 -17.98
CA SER A 57 -2.31 9.88 -19.33
C SER A 57 -1.69 11.23 -19.71
N LYS A 58 -0.99 11.28 -20.84
CA LYS A 58 -0.62 12.56 -21.47
C LYS A 58 -1.84 13.24 -22.13
N GLN A 59 -2.90 12.47 -22.41
CA GLN A 59 -4.15 12.96 -22.97
C GLN A 59 -5.17 13.23 -21.83
N THR A 60 -5.70 14.44 -21.80
CA THR A 60 -6.55 14.98 -20.70
C THR A 60 -8.05 14.82 -20.94
N ASP A 61 -8.46 14.06 -21.96
CA ASP A 61 -9.86 13.79 -22.27
C ASP A 61 -10.33 12.48 -21.61
N GLY A 62 -11.54 12.49 -21.06
CA GLY A 62 -12.14 11.38 -20.29
C GLY A 62 -12.26 10.05 -21.05
N ARG A 63 -11.99 10.02 -22.35
CA ARG A 63 -11.80 8.79 -23.16
C ARG A 63 -10.62 7.95 -22.69
N THR A 64 -9.63 8.58 -22.06
CA THR A 64 -8.35 7.92 -21.75
C THR A 64 -8.47 6.81 -20.71
N ALA A 65 -9.39 6.94 -19.74
CA ALA A 65 -9.62 5.89 -18.74
C ALA A 65 -10.19 4.60 -19.36
N ALA A 66 -11.13 4.73 -20.30
CA ALA A 66 -11.72 3.58 -21.00
C ALA A 66 -10.68 2.85 -21.89
N VAL A 67 -9.81 3.61 -22.57
CA VAL A 67 -8.72 3.02 -23.36
C VAL A 67 -7.70 2.33 -22.46
N LYS A 68 -7.33 2.95 -21.34
CA LYS A 68 -6.43 2.36 -20.32
C LYS A 68 -7.01 1.05 -19.76
N GLU A 69 -8.30 1.03 -19.41
CA GLU A 69 -8.98 -0.18 -18.96
C GLU A 69 -8.95 -1.29 -20.01
N ARG A 70 -9.27 -0.95 -21.27
CA ARG A 70 -9.25 -1.91 -22.38
C ARG A 70 -7.85 -2.47 -22.61
N LEU A 71 -6.82 -1.63 -22.53
CA LEU A 71 -5.42 -2.02 -22.64
C LEU A 71 -5.05 -3.01 -21.53
N ILE A 72 -5.35 -2.70 -20.27
CA ILE A 72 -4.98 -3.54 -19.13
C ILE A 72 -5.71 -4.88 -19.18
N LYS A 73 -7.01 -4.89 -19.50
CA LYS A 73 -7.76 -6.14 -19.75
C LYS A 73 -7.13 -6.98 -20.86
N ARG A 74 -6.63 -6.33 -21.92
CA ARG A 74 -5.97 -7.03 -23.03
C ARG A 74 -4.61 -7.58 -22.62
N LEU A 75 -3.79 -6.82 -21.90
CA LEU A 75 -2.50 -7.26 -21.38
C LEU A 75 -2.65 -8.52 -20.52
N VAL A 76 -3.58 -8.50 -19.56
CA VAL A 76 -3.86 -9.67 -18.71
C VAL A 76 -4.35 -10.87 -19.54
N LYS A 77 -5.26 -10.64 -20.49
CA LYS A 77 -5.74 -11.70 -21.40
C LYS A 77 -4.62 -12.28 -22.27
N SER A 78 -3.62 -11.47 -22.62
CA SER A 78 -2.44 -11.87 -23.39
C SER A 78 -1.32 -12.46 -22.53
N GLY A 79 -1.56 -12.75 -21.25
CA GLY A 79 -0.61 -13.45 -20.38
C GLY A 79 0.20 -12.57 -19.43
N ALA A 80 -0.07 -11.25 -19.37
CA ALA A 80 0.56 -10.42 -18.35
C ALA A 80 0.08 -10.82 -16.95
N ASP A 81 1.01 -11.10 -16.05
CA ASP A 81 0.72 -11.58 -14.70
C ASP A 81 0.36 -10.42 -13.75
N PRO A 82 -0.88 -10.35 -13.22
CA PRO A 82 -1.27 -9.33 -12.24
C PRO A 82 -0.67 -9.56 -10.84
N ASN A 83 -0.21 -10.78 -10.53
CA ASN A 83 0.43 -11.15 -9.26
C ASN A 83 1.96 -11.07 -9.32
N ALA A 84 2.48 -10.42 -10.37
CA ALA A 84 3.91 -10.23 -10.53
C ALA A 84 4.48 -9.48 -9.32
N MET A 85 5.58 -10.02 -8.79
CA MET A 85 6.42 -9.30 -7.83
C MET A 85 7.20 -8.22 -8.57
N VAL A 86 7.07 -7.00 -8.09
CA VAL A 86 7.69 -5.81 -8.68
C VAL A 86 8.60 -5.13 -7.68
N CYS A 87 9.60 -4.42 -8.19
CA CYS A 87 10.46 -3.59 -7.35
C CYS A 87 9.65 -2.40 -6.79
N ILE A 88 9.54 -2.30 -5.48
CA ILE A 88 8.93 -1.16 -4.79
C ILE A 88 9.99 -0.13 -4.44
N SER A 89 11.18 -0.57 -4.01
CA SER A 89 12.32 0.30 -3.72
C SER A 89 13.63 -0.41 -4.00
N ALA A 90 14.35 0.09 -5.02
CA ALA A 90 15.67 -0.38 -5.39
C ALA A 90 16.70 -0.20 -4.25
N ARG A 91 16.54 0.83 -3.41
CA ARG A 91 17.50 1.16 -2.34
C ARG A 91 17.64 0.07 -1.28
N CYS A 92 16.57 -0.67 -1.03
CA CYS A 92 16.50 -1.68 0.02
C CYS A 92 16.12 -3.07 -0.51
N ASN A 93 16.26 -3.28 -1.84
CA ASN A 93 15.86 -4.53 -2.51
C ASN A 93 14.43 -4.95 -2.14
N TRP A 94 13.56 -3.97 -1.93
CA TRP A 94 12.21 -4.25 -1.49
C TRP A 94 11.34 -4.55 -2.69
N THR A 95 10.91 -5.79 -2.78
CA THR A 95 9.98 -6.27 -3.79
C THR A 95 8.64 -6.57 -3.15
N GLY A 96 7.55 -6.35 -3.86
CA GLY A 96 6.23 -6.74 -3.41
C GLY A 96 5.27 -6.88 -4.56
N PRO A 97 4.03 -7.32 -4.29
CA PRO A 97 3.04 -7.52 -5.34
C PRO A 97 2.72 -6.19 -6.04
N LEU A 98 2.38 -6.28 -7.32
CA LEU A 98 1.98 -5.12 -8.13
C LEU A 98 0.87 -4.29 -7.46
N LEU A 99 -0.10 -4.94 -6.81
CA LEU A 99 -1.15 -4.28 -6.03
C LEU A 99 -0.58 -3.33 -4.97
N LEU A 100 0.41 -3.77 -4.19
CA LEU A 100 1.03 -2.96 -3.15
C LEU A 100 1.72 -1.72 -3.74
N LYS A 101 2.39 -1.86 -4.89
CA LYS A 101 3.00 -0.72 -5.59
C LYS A 101 1.95 0.31 -6.02
N LEU A 102 0.79 -0.13 -6.52
CA LEU A 102 -0.31 0.77 -6.89
C LEU A 102 -0.89 1.51 -5.69
N ILE A 103 -1.10 0.80 -4.57
CA ILE A 103 -1.59 1.38 -3.33
C ILE A 103 -0.63 2.46 -2.83
N ARG A 104 0.67 2.17 -2.80
CA ARG A 104 1.71 3.14 -2.40
C ARG A 104 1.77 4.36 -3.32
N ALA A 105 1.56 4.15 -4.62
CA ALA A 105 1.48 5.22 -5.61
C ALA A 105 0.12 5.97 -5.61
N ARG A 106 -0.80 5.61 -4.71
CA ARG A 106 -2.18 6.14 -4.63
C ARG A 106 -2.96 6.02 -5.94
N ARG A 107 -2.72 4.93 -6.69
CA ARG A 107 -3.41 4.58 -7.94
C ARG A 107 -4.68 3.79 -7.64
N ARG A 108 -5.63 4.44 -6.96
CA ARG A 108 -6.85 3.79 -6.42
C ARG A 108 -7.70 3.16 -7.52
N TRP A 109 -7.95 3.91 -8.60
CA TRP A 109 -8.79 3.43 -9.70
C TRP A 109 -8.16 2.19 -10.36
N GLU A 110 -6.86 2.20 -10.58
CA GLU A 110 -6.11 1.08 -11.15
C GLU A 110 -6.11 -0.14 -10.21
N ALA A 111 -5.91 0.09 -8.91
CA ALA A 111 -5.96 -0.98 -7.90
C ALA A 111 -7.37 -1.61 -7.84
N GLU A 112 -8.42 -0.80 -7.81
CA GLU A 112 -9.82 -1.28 -7.83
C GLU A 112 -10.14 -2.06 -9.10
N MET A 113 -9.58 -1.65 -10.24
CA MET A 113 -9.77 -2.35 -11.50
C MET A 113 -9.10 -3.74 -11.48
N LEU A 114 -7.86 -3.86 -10.97
CA LEU A 114 -7.23 -5.17 -10.79
C LEU A 114 -7.98 -6.05 -9.78
N LEU A 115 -8.38 -5.49 -8.64
CA LEU A 115 -9.19 -6.20 -7.63
C LEU A 115 -10.53 -6.68 -8.18
N SER A 116 -11.09 -5.99 -9.19
CA SER A 116 -12.34 -6.39 -9.85
C SER A 116 -12.16 -7.45 -10.93
N SER A 117 -10.92 -7.75 -11.33
CA SER A 117 -10.64 -8.83 -12.28
C SER A 117 -10.80 -10.22 -11.65
N GLY A 118 -10.66 -10.34 -10.33
CA GLY A 118 -10.70 -11.63 -9.61
C GLY A 118 -9.49 -12.55 -9.85
N LEU A 119 -8.50 -12.11 -10.64
CA LEU A 119 -7.29 -12.87 -10.95
C LEU A 119 -6.12 -12.59 -9.99
N LEU A 120 -6.37 -11.72 -9.00
CA LEU A 120 -5.37 -11.16 -8.11
C LEU A 120 -5.37 -11.88 -6.75
N ASP A 121 -4.20 -12.28 -6.29
CA ASP A 121 -3.97 -12.71 -4.90
C ASP A 121 -3.84 -11.48 -4.01
N ILE A 122 -4.90 -11.20 -3.26
CA ILE A 122 -5.02 -10.00 -2.42
C ILE A 122 -4.07 -10.07 -1.21
N ASP A 123 -3.80 -11.28 -0.74
CA ASP A 123 -3.03 -11.55 0.48
C ASP A 123 -1.55 -11.82 0.19
N GLN A 124 -1.11 -11.65 -1.06
CA GLN A 124 0.30 -11.81 -1.41
C GLN A 124 1.17 -10.84 -0.59
N CYS A 125 2.19 -11.39 0.06
CA CYS A 125 3.13 -10.64 0.88
C CYS A 125 4.26 -10.03 0.04
N ASP A 126 4.78 -8.91 0.51
CA ASP A 126 6.05 -8.39 0.05
C ASP A 126 7.25 -9.16 0.61
N SER A 127 8.48 -8.76 0.23
CA SER A 127 9.72 -9.39 0.70
C SER A 127 9.98 -9.25 2.20
N HIS A 128 9.19 -8.45 2.92
CA HIS A 128 9.24 -8.28 4.37
C HIS A 128 8.08 -8.98 5.08
N GLY A 129 7.26 -9.75 4.35
CA GLY A 129 6.09 -10.45 4.90
C GLY A 129 4.82 -9.59 4.96
N ALA A 130 4.87 -8.31 4.60
CA ALA A 130 3.71 -7.42 4.74
C ALA A 130 2.75 -7.56 3.55
N THR A 131 1.46 -7.75 3.85
CA THR A 131 0.40 -7.71 2.84
C THR A 131 0.04 -6.28 2.43
N SER A 132 -0.70 -6.14 1.33
CA SER A 132 -1.29 -4.86 0.92
C SER A 132 -2.15 -4.24 2.03
N LEU A 133 -2.91 -5.05 2.77
CA LEU A 133 -3.74 -4.61 3.88
C LEU A 133 -2.89 -4.08 5.05
N THR A 134 -1.86 -4.83 5.44
CA THR A 134 -0.89 -4.43 6.49
C THR A 134 -0.33 -3.04 6.22
N TRP A 135 0.05 -2.79 4.97
CA TRP A 135 0.55 -1.49 4.53
C TRP A 135 -0.48 -0.38 4.61
N THR A 136 -1.72 -0.61 4.16
CA THR A 136 -2.80 0.39 4.24
C THR A 136 -3.21 0.75 5.66
N LEU A 137 -2.91 -0.12 6.63
CA LEU A 137 -3.18 0.10 8.05
C LEU A 137 -1.94 0.66 8.79
N SER A 138 -0.78 0.75 8.14
CA SER A 138 0.45 1.30 8.72
C SER A 138 0.31 2.79 9.09
N THR A 139 0.84 3.19 10.25
CA THR A 139 0.69 4.54 10.83
C THR A 139 1.21 5.65 9.91
N CYS A 140 2.26 5.39 9.15
CA CYS A 140 2.89 6.39 8.29
C CYS A 140 2.24 6.49 6.91
N HIS A 141 1.42 5.51 6.52
CA HIS A 141 0.93 5.34 5.14
C HIS A 141 -0.56 4.99 5.07
N GLY A 142 -1.28 5.24 6.17
CA GLY A 142 -2.68 4.86 6.35
C GLY A 142 -3.57 5.36 5.22
N ASP A 143 -4.27 4.44 4.57
CA ASP A 143 -5.33 4.73 3.61
C ASP A 143 -6.58 3.93 3.99
N PRO A 144 -7.46 4.49 4.85
CA PRO A 144 -8.61 3.78 5.37
C PRO A 144 -9.62 3.44 4.27
N VAL A 145 -9.67 4.23 3.19
CA VAL A 145 -10.56 3.94 2.05
C VAL A 145 -10.06 2.69 1.33
N THR A 146 -8.77 2.64 1.00
CA THR A 146 -8.17 1.46 0.36
C THR A 146 -8.23 0.23 1.27
N ALA A 147 -7.98 0.39 2.58
CA ALA A 147 -8.15 -0.69 3.55
C ALA A 147 -9.58 -1.25 3.55
N SER A 148 -10.59 -0.36 3.55
CA SER A 148 -12.00 -0.77 3.48
C SER A 148 -12.33 -1.52 2.19
N ILE A 149 -11.73 -1.14 1.07
CA ILE A 149 -11.90 -1.82 -0.21
C ILE A 149 -11.27 -3.21 -0.15
N LEU A 150 -10.04 -3.33 0.34
CA LEU A 150 -9.34 -4.63 0.49
C LEU A 150 -10.15 -5.59 1.36
N LEU A 151 -10.63 -5.14 2.52
CA LEU A 151 -11.46 -5.94 3.42
C LEU A 151 -12.77 -6.38 2.74
N ARG A 152 -13.46 -5.48 2.02
CA ARG A 152 -14.68 -5.82 1.26
C ARG A 152 -14.42 -6.84 0.15
N ARG A 153 -13.19 -6.89 -0.37
CA ARG A 153 -12.77 -7.86 -1.40
C ARG A 153 -12.21 -9.16 -0.82
N GLY A 154 -12.22 -9.31 0.50
CA GLY A 154 -11.86 -10.55 1.18
C GLY A 154 -10.39 -10.64 1.62
N ALA A 155 -9.67 -9.52 1.71
CA ALA A 155 -8.34 -9.50 2.32
C ALA A 155 -8.40 -10.06 3.74
N LYS A 156 -7.50 -10.99 4.06
CA LYS A 156 -7.44 -11.60 5.38
C LYS A 156 -6.85 -10.63 6.39
N MET A 157 -7.47 -10.59 7.57
CA MET A 157 -6.82 -10.07 8.76
C MET A 157 -6.15 -11.24 9.47
N ASP A 158 -4.85 -11.35 9.32
CA ASP A 158 -4.05 -12.26 10.12
C ASP A 158 -3.73 -11.64 11.50
N GLU A 159 -3.12 -12.46 12.35
CA GLU A 159 -2.77 -12.07 13.72
C GLU A 159 -1.76 -10.92 13.75
N GLU A 160 -0.85 -10.83 12.78
CA GLU A 160 0.11 -9.72 12.66
C GLU A 160 -0.60 -8.40 12.33
N VAL A 161 -1.57 -8.41 11.40
CA VAL A 161 -2.42 -7.26 11.10
C VAL A 161 -3.23 -6.85 12.32
N LEU A 162 -3.78 -7.81 13.07
CA LEU A 162 -4.52 -7.54 14.30
C LEU A 162 -3.66 -6.93 15.40
N CYS A 163 -2.48 -7.50 15.70
CA CYS A 163 -1.51 -6.93 16.63
C CYS A 163 -1.13 -5.50 16.22
N THR A 164 -0.87 -5.30 14.92
CA THR A 164 -0.56 -3.99 14.37
C THR A 164 -1.71 -2.98 14.58
N VAL A 165 -2.97 -3.42 14.56
CA VAL A 165 -4.13 -2.56 14.82
C VAL A 165 -4.33 -2.33 16.33
N ILE A 166 -4.16 -3.36 17.15
CA ILE A 166 -4.33 -3.34 18.62
C ILE A 166 -3.25 -2.45 19.27
N ASP A 167 -1.97 -2.67 18.94
CA ASP A 167 -0.86 -1.84 19.43
C ASP A 167 -1.11 -0.35 19.14
N LYS A 168 -1.79 -0.05 18.02
CA LYS A 168 -2.13 1.31 17.62
C LYS A 168 -3.35 1.87 18.35
N LEU A 169 -4.35 1.05 18.66
CA LEU A 169 -5.45 1.45 19.53
C LEU A 169 -4.92 1.75 20.94
N ASP A 170 -3.95 0.98 21.43
CA ASP A 170 -3.31 1.24 22.72
C ASP A 170 -2.52 2.55 22.72
N ILE A 171 -1.75 2.84 21.66
CA ILE A 171 -1.07 4.14 21.51
C ILE A 171 -2.10 5.27 21.41
N LEU A 172 -3.20 5.11 20.67
CA LEU A 172 -4.25 6.12 20.58
C LEU A 172 -4.90 6.36 21.94
N CYS A 173 -5.20 5.31 22.70
CA CYS A 173 -5.75 5.38 24.05
C CYS A 173 -4.83 6.16 24.99
N VAL A 174 -3.52 5.89 24.95
CA VAL A 174 -2.51 6.62 25.74
C VAL A 174 -2.43 8.09 25.33
N VAL A 175 -2.40 8.38 24.02
CA VAL A 175 -2.35 9.77 23.51
C VAL A 175 -3.64 10.52 23.85
N PHE A 176 -4.81 9.89 23.74
CA PHE A 176 -6.09 10.49 24.11
C PHE A 176 -6.18 10.73 25.61
N ALA A 177 -5.71 9.80 26.45
CA ALA A 177 -5.62 9.98 27.89
C ALA A 177 -4.68 11.13 28.29
N LEU A 178 -3.53 11.27 27.63
CA LEU A 178 -2.59 12.38 27.84
C LEU A 178 -3.16 13.72 27.37
N LEU A 179 -3.90 13.74 26.25
CA LEU A 179 -4.55 14.95 25.73
C LEU A 179 -5.74 15.38 26.58
N LEU A 180 -6.59 14.46 27.01
CA LEU A 180 -7.69 14.74 27.95
C LEU A 180 -7.14 15.21 29.30
N GLY A 181 -6.12 14.52 29.84
CA GLY A 181 -5.41 14.97 31.04
C GLY A 181 -4.81 16.37 30.89
N SER A 182 -4.27 16.73 29.71
CA SER A 182 -3.69 18.06 29.44
C SER A 182 -4.74 19.16 29.19
N ILE A 183 -5.94 18.80 28.73
CA ILE A 183 -7.07 19.72 28.54
C ILE A 183 -7.76 19.98 29.89
N GLU A 184 -7.92 18.96 30.73
CA GLU A 184 -8.53 19.09 32.06
C GLU A 184 -7.61 19.79 33.07
N LYS A 185 -6.29 19.56 33.02
CA LYS A 185 -5.30 20.29 33.85
C LYS A 185 -5.27 21.79 33.54
N ARG A 186 -5.69 22.21 32.35
CA ARG A 186 -5.89 23.62 31.97
C ARG A 186 -7.26 24.19 32.37
N ARG A 187 -8.25 23.33 32.67
CA ARG A 187 -9.63 23.74 32.96
C ARG A 187 -9.97 23.76 34.45
N CYS A 188 -9.31 22.92 35.26
CA CYS A 188 -9.49 22.86 36.70
C CYS A 188 -8.16 23.11 37.39
N GLY A 189 -7.93 24.35 37.84
CA GLY A 189 -6.79 24.66 38.69
C GLY A 189 -6.83 23.81 39.96
N GLY A 190 -5.96 22.81 40.03
CA GLY A 190 -5.56 22.11 41.26
C GLY A 190 -6.62 21.22 41.93
N ASN A 191 -6.28 19.92 42.04
CA ASN A 191 -6.62 19.03 43.16
C ASN A 191 -7.88 18.13 43.13
N ALA A 192 -8.71 18.08 42.09
CA ALA A 192 -9.93 17.24 42.14
C ALA A 192 -9.92 15.93 41.32
N ILE A 193 -8.93 15.66 40.47
CA ILE A 193 -9.02 14.57 39.47
C ILE A 193 -7.82 13.60 39.55
N SER A 194 -7.42 13.19 40.76
CA SER A 194 -6.47 12.09 40.93
C SER A 194 -7.13 10.71 40.88
N ALA A 195 -8.44 10.60 41.15
CA ALA A 195 -9.13 9.32 41.29
C ALA A 195 -9.47 8.65 39.94
N GLY A 196 -10.05 9.39 38.99
CA GLY A 196 -10.45 8.82 37.68
C GLY A 196 -9.28 8.42 36.79
N PHE A 197 -8.19 9.20 36.83
CA PHE A 197 -6.95 8.87 36.10
C PHE A 197 -6.26 7.64 36.70
N ALA A 198 -6.23 7.52 38.03
CA ALA A 198 -5.67 6.36 38.72
C ALA A 198 -6.48 5.06 38.52
N GLU A 199 -7.78 5.17 38.21
CA GLU A 199 -8.63 4.03 37.90
C GLU A 199 -8.41 3.52 36.48
N VAL A 200 -8.21 4.43 35.51
CA VAL A 200 -7.80 4.09 34.14
C VAL A 200 -6.40 3.47 34.13
N CYS A 201 -5.41 4.08 34.81
CA CYS A 201 -4.07 3.49 34.91
C CYS A 201 -4.06 2.10 35.57
N ARG A 202 -4.90 1.87 36.59
CA ARG A 202 -5.07 0.54 37.22
C ARG A 202 -5.71 -0.49 36.31
N ALA A 203 -6.72 -0.09 35.52
CA ALA A 203 -7.40 -0.99 34.58
C ALA A 203 -6.46 -1.51 33.47
N TYR A 204 -5.41 -0.74 33.12
CA TYR A 204 -4.40 -1.08 32.12
C TYR A 204 -3.06 -1.57 32.72
N GLY A 205 -3.02 -1.93 34.01
CA GLY A 205 -1.84 -2.55 34.63
C GLY A 205 -0.63 -1.62 34.87
N TYR A 206 -0.79 -0.31 34.72
CA TYR A 206 0.21 0.68 35.12
C TYR A 206 0.04 1.00 36.61
N GLY A 207 0.34 0.03 37.47
CA GLY A 207 0.33 0.17 38.92
C GLY A 207 1.71 0.51 39.48
N ASP A 208 1.76 1.60 40.24
CA ASP A 208 2.76 1.96 41.26
C ASP A 208 4.20 2.27 40.80
N ALA A 209 4.40 3.52 40.39
CA ALA A 209 5.68 4.21 40.51
C ALA A 209 5.56 5.45 41.42
N GLU A 210 5.06 5.27 42.64
CA GLU A 210 5.27 6.25 43.71
C GLU A 210 6.09 5.60 44.83
N ALA A 211 7.24 6.23 45.12
CA ALA A 211 7.98 6.28 46.38
C ALA A 211 9.47 5.96 46.22
N ARG A 212 10.25 7.00 45.86
CA ARG A 212 11.61 7.25 46.38
C ARG A 212 12.04 8.65 45.95
N ASP A 213 11.65 9.65 46.73
CA ASP A 213 12.67 10.53 47.32
C ASP A 213 12.09 11.34 48.49
N GLN A 214 12.27 10.82 49.70
CA GLN A 214 12.39 11.66 50.88
C GLN A 214 13.88 11.73 51.20
N SER A 215 14.46 12.94 51.14
CA SER A 215 15.50 13.49 52.03
C SER A 215 16.57 14.33 51.30
N LYS A 216 16.38 15.66 51.31
CA LYS A 216 17.26 16.64 51.99
C LYS A 216 16.74 18.06 51.81
#